data_AF-A0AAD7NSB0-F1
#
_entry.id   AF-A0AAD7NSB0-F1
#
_cell.length_a   1.000
_cell.length_b   1.000
_cell.length_c   1.000
_cell.angle_alpha   90.00
_cell.angle_beta   90.00
_cell.angle_gamma   90.00
#
_symmetry.space_group_name_H-M   'P 1'
#
loop_
_entity.id
_entity.type
_entity.pdbx_description
1 polymer ?
#
loop_
_entity_poly.entity_id
_entity_poly.type
_entity_poly.pdbx_seq_one_letter_code
_entity_poly.pdbx_strand_id
1 'polypeptide(L)' 'MPITELTAFDLIAPHTLQSSPLSKLLQRLAVQQSAYSAYPVIFYSDTQRAACVYILSGWHDLEATNAWLESPE' A
#
# COMPACT_ATOMS: atom_id res chain seq x y z
N MET A 1 -7.87 5.70 -18.05
CA MET A 1 -7.61 6.98 -17.36
C MET A 1 -6.79 6.65 -16.13
N PRO A 2 -5.70 7.38 -15.84
CA PRO A 2 -4.90 7.10 -14.67
C PRO A 2 -5.72 7.30 -13.38
N ILE A 3 -5.58 6.38 -12.43
CA ILE A 3 -6.30 6.39 -11.16
C ILE A 3 -5.29 6.65 -10.05
N THR A 4 -5.64 7.52 -9.10
CA THR A 4 -4.90 7.66 -7.85
C THR A 4 -5.72 7.00 -6.75
N GLU A 5 -5.11 6.08 -6.02
CA GLU A 5 -5.72 5.38 -4.90
C GLU A 5 -5.03 5.80 -3.60
N LEU A 6 -5.84 6.15 -2.61
CA LEU A 6 -5.41 6.42 -1.24
C LEU A 6 -6.12 5.44 -0.31
N THR A 7 -5.35 4.54 0.29
CA THR A 7 -5.85 3.55 1.24
C THR A 7 -5.37 3.90 2.65
N ALA A 8 -6.28 3.96 3.62
CA ALA A 8 -5.97 4.23 5.01
C ALA A 8 -6.29 2.98 5.86
N PHE A 9 -5.37 2.62 6.76
CA PHE A 9 -5.59 1.53 7.70
C PHE A 9 -5.02 1.85 9.08
N ASP A 10 -5.65 1.28 10.10
CA ASP A 10 -5.20 1.41 11.49
C ASP A 10 -4.45 0.14 11.91
N LEU A 11 -3.29 0.35 12.52
CA LEU A 11 -2.48 -0.69 13.13
C LEU A 11 -3.03 -1.04 14.50
N ILE A 12 -3.19 -2.34 14.75
CA ILE A 12 -3.59 -2.85 16.06
C ILE A 12 -2.41 -2.72 17.02
N ALA A 13 -2.63 -2.16 18.20
CA ALA A 13 -1.59 -2.03 19.21
C ALA A 13 -1.01 -3.41 19.61
N PRO A 14 0.32 -3.52 19.85
CA PRO A 14 1.32 -2.45 19.89
C PRO A 14 2.06 -2.25 18.54
N HIS A 15 1.49 -2.66 17.40
CA HIS A 15 2.19 -2.63 16.13
C HIS A 15 2.37 -1.21 15.57
N THR A 16 3.52 -1.02 14.91
CA THR A 16 3.91 0.20 14.21
C THR A 16 4.43 -0.15 12.82
N LEU A 17 4.54 0.82 11.91
CA LEU A 17 5.15 0.61 10.58
C LEU A 17 6.56 0.01 10.64
N GLN A 18 7.30 0.26 11.72
CA GLN A 18 8.63 -0.28 11.91
C GLN A 18 8.65 -1.68 12.53
N SER A 19 7.49 -2.26 12.83
CA SER A 19 7.40 -3.66 13.26
C SER A 19 7.98 -4.56 12.15
N SER A 20 9.00 -5.35 12.49
CA SER A 20 9.78 -6.14 11.52
C SER A 20 8.94 -7.02 10.58
N PRO A 21 7.88 -7.73 11.04
CA PRO A 21 7.03 -8.50 10.13
C PRO A 21 6.24 -7.62 9.15
N LEU A 22 5.71 -6.49 9.64
CA LEU A 22 4.88 -5.59 8.87
C LEU A 22 5.69 -4.82 7.81
N SER A 23 6.83 -4.25 8.20
CA SER A 23 7.70 -3.53 7.25
C SER A 23 8.14 -4.41 6.08
N LYS A 24 8.48 -5.68 6.34
CA LYS A 24 8.82 -6.66 5.30
C LYS A 24 7.64 -6.99 4.38
N LEU A 25 6.44 -7.13 4.95
CA LEU A 25 5.22 -7.37 4.19
C LEU A 25 4.91 -6.18 3.27
N LEU A 26 4.90 -4.97 3.82
CA LEU A 26 4.62 -3.74 3.08
C LEU A 26 5.65 -3.50 1.97
N GLN A 27 6.93 -3.83 2.21
CA GLN A 27 7.96 -3.74 1.17
C GLN A 27 7.70 -4.71 0.01
N ARG A 28 7.27 -5.95 0.29
CA ARG A 28 6.93 -6.92 -0.77
C ARG A 28 5.71 -6.45 -1.57
N LEU A 29 4.65 -6.04 -0.87
CA LEU A 29 3.44 -5.50 -1.48
C LEU A 29 3.76 -4.31 -2.39
N ALA A 30 4.60 -3.37 -1.95
CA ALA A 30 4.97 -2.23 -2.77
C ALA A 30 5.73 -2.62 -4.04
N VAL A 31 6.68 -3.57 -3.94
CA VAL A 31 7.41 -4.07 -5.12
C VAL A 31 6.44 -4.73 -6.11
N GLN A 32 5.56 -5.59 -5.62
CA GLN A 32 4.63 -6.35 -6.46
C GLN A 32 3.58 -5.42 -7.08
N GLN A 33 2.84 -4.66 -6.27
CA GLN A 33 1.83 -3.74 -6.76
C GLN A 33 2.40 -2.73 -7.76
N SER A 34 3.60 -2.19 -7.52
CA SER A 34 4.24 -1.27 -8.47
C SER A 34 4.57 -1.88 -9.82
N ALA A 35 4.83 -3.20 -9.87
CA ALA A 35 5.05 -3.93 -11.11
C ALA A 35 3.75 -4.10 -11.92
N TYR A 36 2.61 -4.27 -11.25
CA TYR A 36 1.29 -4.33 -11.88
C TYR A 36 0.79 -2.96 -12.34
N SER A 37 1.03 -1.93 -11.52
CA SER A 37 0.45 -0.61 -11.76
C SER A 37 1.30 0.30 -12.65
N ALA A 38 2.60 0.00 -12.77
CA ALA A 38 3.63 0.86 -13.36
C ALA A 38 3.84 2.21 -12.64
N TYR A 39 3.41 2.33 -11.37
CA TYR A 39 3.60 3.49 -10.51
C TYR A 39 4.18 3.10 -9.15
N PRO A 40 4.93 4.01 -8.48
CA PRO A 40 5.42 3.74 -7.14
C PRO A 40 4.28 3.64 -6.12
N VAL A 41 4.48 2.80 -5.11
CA VAL A 41 3.62 2.70 -3.91
C VAL A 41 4.35 3.34 -2.75
N ILE A 42 3.73 4.35 -2.11
CA ILE A 42 4.35 5.14 -1.04
C ILE A 42 3.54 5.01 0.23
N PHE A 43 4.23 4.80 1.35
CA PHE A 43 3.62 4.72 2.68
C PHE A 43 3.88 5.99 3.49
N TYR A 44 2.85 6.48 4.17
CA TYR A 44 2.94 7.59 5.11
C TYR A 44 2.39 7.18 6.47
N SER A 45 3.06 7.62 7.54
CA SER A 45 2.52 7.56 8.91
C SER A 45 1.78 8.85 9.22
N ASP A 46 0.61 8.76 9.84
CA ASP A 46 -0.06 9.93 10.39
C ASP A 46 0.73 10.50 11.59
N THR A 47 0.98 11.81 11.57
CA THR A 47 1.76 12.52 12.60
C THR A 47 1.01 12.72 13.92
N GLN A 48 -0.32 12.68 13.88
CA GLN A 48 -1.20 12.83 15.05
C GLN A 48 -1.69 11.47 15.56
N ARG A 49 -1.81 10.48 14.68
CA ARG A 49 -2.27 9.13 14.98
C ARG A 49 -1.23 8.09 14.57
N ALA A 50 -0.29 7.76 15.44
CA ALA A 50 0.79 6.81 15.11
C ALA A 50 0.32 5.41 14.63
N ALA A 51 -0.91 5.01 14.94
CA ALA A 51 -1.52 3.78 14.45
C ALA A 51 -2.05 3.89 13.02
N CYS A 52 -2.31 5.10 12.51
CA CYS A 52 -2.88 5.29 11.18
C CYS A 52 -1.78 5.38 10.13
N VAL A 53 -1.96 4.60 9.06
CA VAL A 53 -1.04 4.54 7.92
C VAL A 53 -1.82 4.80 6.64
N TYR A 54 -1.20 5.55 5.74
CA TYR A 54 -1.70 5.80 4.40
C TYR A 54 -0.82 5.12 3.35
N ILE A 55 -1.45 4.51 2.36
CA ILE A 55 -0.83 4.01 1.13
C ILE A 55 -1.30 4.89 -0.01
N LEU A 56 -0.37 5.51 -0.72
CA LEU A 56 -0.64 6.22 -1.95
C LEU A 56 -0.10 5.41 -3.12
N SER A 57 -0.96 5.10 -4.08
CA SER A 57 -0.58 4.40 -5.31
C SER A 57 -1.25 5.00 -6.54
N GLY A 58 -0.64 4.77 -7.70
CA GLY A 58 -1.22 5.11 -9.00
C GLY A 58 -1.53 3.85 -9.80
N TRP A 59 -2.48 3.92 -10.72
CA TRP A 59 -2.82 2.87 -11.66
C TRP A 59 -2.99 3.44 -13.06
N HIS A 60 -2.60 2.68 -14.08
CA HIS A 60 -2.77 3.08 -15.48
C HIS A 60 -4.26 3.13 -15.88
N ASP A 61 -5.01 2.13 -15.43
CA ASP A 61 -6.43 1.96 -15.64
C ASP A 61 -7.03 1.02 -14.57
N LEU A 62 -8.34 0.78 -14.68
CA LEU A 62 -9.09 -0.10 -13.79
C LEU A 62 -8.74 -1.58 -13.99
N GLU A 63 -8.32 -1.98 -15.18
CA GLU A 63 -7.97 -3.37 -15.48
C GLU A 63 -6.71 -3.79 -14.72
N ALA A 64 -5.71 -2.91 -14.65
CA ALA A 64 -4.52 -3.09 -13.83
C ALA A 64 -4.86 -3.22 -12.34
N THR A 65 -5.80 -2.43 -11.82
CA THR A 65 -6.27 -2.53 -10.43
C THR A 65 -6.95 -3.88 -10.17
N ASN A 66 -7.82 -4.33 -11.08
CA ASN A 66 -8.52 -5.61 -10.93
C ASN A 66 -7.57 -6.80 -11.01
N ALA A 67 -6.61 -6.78 -11.95
CA ALA A 67 -5.60 -7.82 -12.08
C ALA A 67 -4.74 -7.96 -10.82
N TRP A 68 -4.46 -6.86 -10.13
CA TRP A 68 -3.80 -6.89 -8.82
C TRP A 68 -4.68 -7.51 -7.73
N LEU A 69 -5.96 -7.13 -7.64
CA LEU A 69 -6.89 -7.66 -6.64
C LEU A 69 -7.16 -9.17 -6.80
N GLU A 70 -7.05 -9.68 -8.02
CA GLU A 70 -7.19 -11.11 -8.32
C GLU A 70 -5.87 -11.89 -8.15
N SER A 71 -4.75 -11.20 -7.91
CA SER A 71 -3.46 -11.84 -7.71
C SER A 71 -3.40 -12.59 -6.37
N PRO A 72 -2.71 -13.74 -6.28
CA PRO A 72 -2.63 -14.56 -5.07
C PRO A 72 -1.63 -14.05 -4.01
N GLU A 73 -1.13 -12.83 -4.18
CA GLU A 73 -0.09 -12.18 -3.35
C GLU A 73 -0.59 -11.84 -1.93
#